data_AF-A0A6A4GSN8-F1
#
_entry.id   AF-A0A6A4GSN8-F1
#
_cell.length_a   1.000
_cell.length_b   1.000
_cell.length_c   1.000
_cell.angle_alpha   90.00
_cell.angle_beta   90.00
_cell.angle_gamma   90.00
#
_symmetry.space_group_name_H-M   'P 1'
#
loop_
_entity.id
_entity.type
_entity.pdbx_description
1 polymer ?
#
loop_
_entity_poly.entity_id
_entity_poly.type
_entity_poly.pdbx_seq_one_letter_code
_entity_poly.pdbx_strand_id
1 'polypeptide(L)'
;MKAPAKPAKPSTGPPQNLIEQLEHLRTLLKHLPEHIPLDLPAHESTYHFQLPSDDEIEERGAFGAISHALEICFGQRRDGLIMFKERGQRLEEMVKMLKLGVKQMSDGDREAFRDAWLKRLIEAAKAAGGRVPKRKVIEAEGSVAAKKRQKNSLHLLSVQQSLFL
;
A
#
# COMPACT_ATOMS: atom_id res chain seq x y z
N MET A 1 -39.43 29.95 3.05
CA MET A 1 -38.98 29.25 1.82
C MET A 1 -37.63 28.62 2.12
N LYS A 2 -37.52 27.28 2.13
CA LYS A 2 -36.24 26.57 2.36
C LYS A 2 -35.43 26.64 1.07
N ALA A 3 -34.19 27.11 1.13
CA ALA A 3 -33.26 27.08 0.01
C ALA A 3 -33.03 25.61 -0.44
N PRO A 4 -32.93 25.33 -1.75
CA PRO A 4 -32.63 24.00 -2.22
C PRO A 4 -31.22 23.60 -1.79
N ALA A 5 -31.10 22.42 -1.19
CA ALA A 5 -29.83 21.83 -0.82
C ALA A 5 -28.97 21.69 -2.09
N LYS A 6 -27.77 22.30 -2.07
CA LYS A 6 -26.77 22.13 -3.14
C LYS A 6 -26.51 20.63 -3.33
N PRO A 7 -26.56 20.09 -4.56
CA PRO A 7 -26.21 18.69 -4.78
C PRO A 7 -24.76 18.49 -4.35
N ALA A 8 -24.52 17.46 -3.54
CA ALA A 8 -23.18 17.05 -3.15
C ALA A 8 -22.37 16.79 -4.44
N LYS A 9 -21.22 17.45 -4.56
CA LYS A 9 -20.33 17.26 -5.72
C LYS A 9 -20.00 15.76 -5.81
N PRO A 10 -20.19 15.11 -6.97
CA PRO A 10 -19.70 13.75 -7.14
C PRO A 10 -18.20 13.76 -6.86
N SER A 11 -17.75 12.89 -5.96
CA SER A 11 -16.33 12.74 -5.66
C SER A 11 -15.63 12.25 -6.92
N THR A 12 -15.00 13.17 -7.66
CA THR A 12 -14.39 12.92 -8.98
C THR A 12 -13.08 12.11 -8.92
N GLY A 13 -12.65 11.72 -7.71
CA GLY A 13 -11.45 10.92 -7.49
C GLY A 13 -11.65 9.42 -7.75
N PRO A 14 -10.56 8.64 -7.87
CA PRO A 14 -10.63 7.20 -7.98
C PRO A 14 -11.39 6.58 -6.80
N PRO A 15 -12.14 5.49 -6.99
CA PRO A 15 -12.79 4.77 -5.90
C PRO A 15 -11.79 4.37 -4.82
N GLN A 16 -12.17 4.49 -3.55
CA GLN A 16 -11.31 4.14 -2.42
C GLN A 16 -10.79 2.70 -2.51
N ASN A 17 -11.62 1.76 -2.97
CA ASN A 17 -11.21 0.36 -3.12
C ASN A 17 -10.07 0.19 -4.14
N LEU A 18 -10.03 1.01 -5.20
CA LEU A 18 -9.02 0.95 -6.25
C LEU A 18 -7.68 1.44 -5.70
N ILE A 19 -7.72 2.49 -4.88
CA ILE A 19 -6.53 2.99 -4.18
C ILE A 19 -5.99 1.93 -3.21
N GLU A 20 -6.86 1.29 -2.44
CA GLU A 20 -6.47 0.19 -1.52
C GLU A 20 -5.84 -0.98 -2.27
N GLN A 21 -6.38 -1.36 -3.44
CA GLN A 21 -5.79 -2.41 -4.27
C GLN A 21 -4.41 -2.01 -4.82
N LEU A 22 -4.21 -0.74 -5.20
CA LEU A 22 -2.89 -0.24 -5.62
C LEU A 22 -1.88 -0.22 -4.46
N GLU A 23 -2.30 0.13 -3.24
CA GLU A 23 -1.42 0.02 -2.06
C GLU A 23 -1.13 -1.43 -1.67
N HIS A 24 -2.10 -2.33 -1.85
CA HIS A 24 -1.90 -3.76 -1.67
C HIS A 24 -0.85 -4.28 -2.66
N LEU A 25 -0.98 -3.95 -3.94
CA LEU A 25 0.01 -4.27 -4.96
C LEU A 25 1.39 -3.76 -4.55
N ARG A 26 1.50 -2.47 -4.22
CA ARG A 26 2.76 -1.86 -3.75
C ARG A 26 3.40 -2.65 -2.61
N THR A 27 2.60 -3.03 -1.63
CA THR A 27 3.08 -3.78 -0.46
C THR A 27 3.62 -5.15 -0.86
N LEU A 28 2.95 -5.86 -1.77
CA LEU A 28 3.42 -7.15 -2.30
C LEU A 28 4.76 -6.98 -3.02
N LEU A 29 4.88 -5.98 -3.89
CA LEU A 29 6.11 -5.73 -4.68
C LEU A 29 7.31 -5.39 -3.80
N LYS A 30 7.11 -4.64 -2.71
CA LYS A 30 8.17 -4.35 -1.72
C LYS A 30 8.71 -5.58 -1.00
N HIS A 31 7.91 -6.63 -0.90
CA HIS A 31 8.25 -7.86 -0.17
C HIS A 31 8.37 -9.06 -1.12
N LEU A 32 8.76 -8.81 -2.37
CA LEU A 32 9.20 -9.86 -3.26
C LEU A 32 10.44 -10.56 -2.69
N PRO A 33 10.58 -11.88 -2.91
CA PRO A 33 11.67 -12.67 -2.36
C PRO A 33 13.03 -12.26 -2.93
N GLU A 34 14.09 -12.49 -2.15
CA GLU A 34 15.45 -12.05 -2.48
C GLU A 34 16.08 -12.75 -3.68
N HIS A 35 15.53 -13.90 -4.12
CA HIS A 35 15.97 -14.57 -5.35
C HIS A 35 15.64 -13.76 -6.61
N ILE A 36 14.69 -12.83 -6.53
CA ILE A 36 14.44 -11.85 -7.60
C ILE A 36 15.49 -10.73 -7.44
N PRO A 37 16.30 -10.45 -8.48
CA PRO A 37 17.36 -9.44 -8.43
C PRO A 37 16.83 -8.07 -7.99
N LEU A 38 17.55 -7.40 -7.08
CA LEU A 38 17.29 -6.02 -6.71
C LEU A 38 17.90 -5.09 -7.76
N ASP A 39 17.06 -4.24 -8.36
CA ASP A 39 17.44 -3.17 -9.28
C ASP A 39 18.49 -3.60 -10.30
N LEU A 40 18.06 -4.35 -11.32
CA LEU A 40 18.97 -4.84 -12.35
C LEU A 40 19.77 -3.69 -13.00
N PRO A 41 20.99 -3.94 -13.49
CA PRO A 41 21.72 -2.95 -14.26
C PRO A 41 20.84 -2.34 -15.37
N ALA A 42 20.97 -1.04 -15.59
CA ALA A 42 20.06 -0.32 -16.51
C ALA A 42 20.05 -0.88 -17.94
N HIS A 43 21.14 -1.48 -18.39
CA HIS A 43 21.24 -2.10 -19.72
C HIS A 43 20.59 -3.49 -19.81
N GLU A 44 20.26 -4.12 -18.68
CA GLU A 44 19.61 -5.44 -18.61
C GLU A 44 18.12 -5.33 -18.25
N SER A 45 17.73 -4.22 -17.62
CA SER A 45 16.34 -3.96 -17.25
C SER A 45 15.48 -3.61 -18.47
N THR A 46 14.25 -4.12 -18.46
CA THR A 46 13.20 -3.74 -19.43
C THR A 46 12.18 -2.78 -18.82
N TYR A 47 12.36 -2.41 -17.55
CA TYR A 47 11.38 -1.65 -16.78
C TYR A 47 11.69 -0.16 -16.90
N HIS A 48 10.91 0.52 -17.74
CA HIS A 48 10.95 1.96 -17.93
C HIS A 48 9.56 2.56 -17.73
N PHE A 49 9.11 2.55 -16.48
CA PHE A 49 7.79 3.05 -16.11
C PHE A 49 7.81 4.58 -16.02
N GLN A 50 7.48 5.22 -17.13
CA GLN A 50 7.32 6.66 -17.20
C GLN A 50 5.84 7.00 -17.31
N LEU A 51 5.47 8.17 -16.79
CA LEU A 51 4.14 8.70 -17.05
C LEU A 51 4.01 8.94 -18.55
N PRO A 52 2.93 8.45 -19.18
CA PRO A 52 2.68 8.78 -20.57
C PRO A 52 2.60 10.30 -20.74
N SER A 53 3.10 10.79 -21.87
CA SER A 53 3.02 12.22 -22.19
C SER A 53 1.56 12.65 -22.39
N ASP A 54 1.30 13.96 -22.32
CA ASP A 54 -0.03 14.48 -22.60
C ASP A 54 -0.48 14.10 -24.03
N ASP A 55 0.43 14.13 -25.01
CA ASP A 55 0.16 13.69 -26.38
C ASP A 55 -0.26 12.21 -26.46
N GLU A 56 0.39 11.32 -25.71
CA GLU A 56 0.04 9.89 -25.66
C GLU A 56 -1.33 9.67 -24.99
N ILE A 57 -1.64 10.45 -23.96
CA ILE A 57 -2.93 10.43 -23.28
C ILE A 57 -4.03 10.98 -24.20
N GLU A 58 -3.76 12.02 -24.98
CA GLU A 58 -4.70 12.56 -25.97
C GLU A 58 -4.97 11.57 -27.11
N GLU A 59 -3.93 10.86 -27.59
CA GLU A 59 -4.07 9.89 -28.68
C GLU A 59 -4.82 8.62 -28.23
N ARG A 60 -4.49 8.08 -27.05
CA ARG A 60 -4.90 6.72 -26.63
C ARG A 60 -5.86 6.68 -25.44
N GLY A 61 -6.08 7.82 -24.81
CA GLY A 61 -6.67 7.90 -23.48
C GLY A 61 -5.71 7.40 -22.39
N ALA A 62 -5.98 7.79 -21.14
CA ALA A 62 -5.16 7.40 -19.99
C ALA A 62 -5.05 5.86 -19.82
N PHE A 63 -6.13 5.13 -20.07
CA PHE A 63 -6.12 3.66 -20.00
C PHE A 63 -5.25 3.04 -21.10
N GLY A 64 -5.39 3.49 -22.35
CA GLY A 64 -4.61 2.97 -23.47
C GLY A 64 -3.12 3.27 -23.31
N ALA A 65 -2.77 4.49 -22.89
CA ALA A 65 -1.39 4.91 -22.68
C ALA A 65 -0.71 4.11 -21.55
N ILE A 66 -1.37 3.93 -20.41
CA ILE A 66 -0.85 3.11 -19.31
C ILE A 66 -0.74 1.63 -19.71
N SER A 67 -1.74 1.10 -20.42
CA SER A 67 -1.71 -0.29 -20.90
C SER A 67 -0.51 -0.52 -21.82
N HIS A 68 -0.27 0.40 -22.75
CA HIS A 68 0.85 0.34 -23.67
C HIS A 68 2.20 0.36 -22.94
N ALA A 69 2.37 1.25 -21.96
CA ALA A 69 3.59 1.31 -21.14
C ALA A 69 3.84 -0.01 -20.37
N LEU A 70 2.78 -0.62 -19.82
CA LEU A 70 2.87 -1.90 -19.13
C LEU A 70 3.24 -3.04 -20.10
N GLU A 71 2.65 -3.08 -21.30
CA GLU A 71 2.97 -4.06 -22.34
C GLU A 71 4.43 -3.99 -22.78
N ILE A 72 4.96 -2.78 -22.95
CA ILE A 72 6.38 -2.58 -23.28
C ILE A 72 7.26 -3.12 -22.14
N CYS A 73 6.98 -2.73 -20.90
CA CYS A 73 7.85 -3.07 -19.76
C CYS A 73 7.82 -4.57 -19.40
N PHE A 74 6.65 -5.20 -19.43
CA PHE A 74 6.53 -6.64 -19.14
C PHE A 74 6.79 -7.52 -20.37
N GLY A 75 6.74 -6.93 -21.56
CA GLY A 75 6.85 -7.61 -22.83
C GLY A 75 5.57 -8.35 -23.23
N GLN A 76 5.44 -8.62 -24.52
CA GLN A 76 4.36 -9.45 -25.06
C GLN A 76 4.72 -10.93 -24.88
N ARG A 77 4.09 -11.58 -23.89
CA ARG A 77 4.21 -13.04 -23.71
C ARG A 77 2.97 -13.74 -24.23
N ARG A 78 3.18 -14.88 -24.92
CA ARG A 78 2.10 -15.70 -25.50
C ARG A 78 1.16 -16.30 -24.46
N ASP A 79 1.64 -16.50 -23.23
CA ASP A 79 0.86 -17.03 -22.11
C ASP A 79 0.05 -15.95 -21.39
N GLY A 80 0.29 -14.66 -21.69
CA GLY A 80 -0.34 -13.54 -21.00
C GLY A 80 0.06 -13.40 -19.53
N LEU A 81 1.07 -14.16 -19.06
CA LEU A 81 1.49 -14.17 -17.67
C LEU A 81 2.53 -13.07 -17.40
N ILE A 82 2.27 -12.30 -16.35
CA ILE A 82 3.20 -11.27 -15.88
C ILE A 82 4.24 -11.94 -14.97
N MET A 83 5.53 -11.76 -15.28
CA MET A 83 6.64 -12.23 -14.46
C MET A 83 7.52 -11.06 -14.05
N PHE A 84 7.72 -10.91 -12.73
CA PHE A 84 8.63 -9.92 -12.17
C PHE A 84 10.07 -10.40 -12.32
N LYS A 85 10.85 -9.72 -13.16
CA LYS A 85 12.27 -10.06 -13.42
C LYS A 85 13.23 -9.41 -12.43
N GLU A 86 12.78 -8.35 -11.78
CA GLU A 86 13.52 -7.60 -10.78
C GLU A 86 12.57 -7.03 -9.73
N ARG A 87 13.13 -6.66 -8.58
CA ARG A 87 12.47 -5.90 -7.49
C ARG A 87 13.18 -4.57 -7.30
N GLY A 88 12.54 -3.65 -6.58
CA GLY A 88 13.17 -2.38 -6.19
C GLY A 88 12.49 -1.16 -6.78
N GLN A 89 13.28 -0.14 -7.07
CA GLN A 89 12.84 1.22 -7.34
C GLN A 89 11.94 1.31 -8.58
N ARG A 90 12.23 0.57 -9.64
CA ARG A 90 11.44 0.61 -10.89
C ARG A 90 10.00 0.13 -10.68
N LEU A 91 9.78 -0.83 -9.79
CA LEU A 91 8.42 -1.27 -9.44
C LEU A 91 7.68 -0.25 -8.57
N GLU A 92 8.39 0.55 -7.76
CA GLU A 92 7.79 1.69 -7.06
C GLU A 92 7.39 2.79 -8.05
N GLU A 93 8.18 3.03 -9.08
CA GLU A 93 7.88 3.95 -10.18
C GLU A 93 6.66 3.50 -10.97
N MET A 94 6.54 2.19 -11.27
CA MET A 94 5.32 1.61 -11.82
C MET A 94 4.10 1.95 -10.97
N VAL A 95 4.14 1.70 -9.66
CA VAL A 95 3.00 1.99 -8.77
C VAL A 95 2.65 3.48 -8.77
N LYS A 96 3.64 4.38 -8.81
CA LYS A 96 3.41 5.83 -8.92
C LYS A 96 2.73 6.18 -10.24
N MET A 97 3.23 5.64 -11.36
CA MET A 97 2.65 5.80 -12.69
C MET A 97 1.19 5.33 -12.70
N LEU A 98 0.90 4.14 -12.15
CA LEU A 98 -0.47 3.62 -12.06
C LEU A 98 -1.40 4.54 -11.24
N LYS A 99 -0.94 5.01 -10.07
CA LYS A 99 -1.73 5.93 -9.21
C LYS A 99 -2.06 7.24 -9.89
N LEU A 100 -1.17 7.75 -10.74
CA LEU A 100 -1.40 8.97 -11.50
C LEU A 100 -2.30 8.69 -12.71
N GLY A 101 -2.10 7.57 -13.40
CA GLY A 101 -2.95 7.12 -14.50
C GLY A 101 -4.42 6.98 -14.08
N VAL A 102 -4.71 6.28 -12.98
CA VAL A 102 -6.10 6.07 -12.52
C VAL A 102 -6.82 7.36 -12.14
N LYS A 103 -6.09 8.43 -11.77
CA LYS A 103 -6.70 9.75 -11.51
C LYS A 103 -7.20 10.41 -12.79
N GLN A 104 -6.56 10.12 -13.92
CA GLN A 104 -6.90 10.67 -15.24
C GLN A 104 -7.91 9.81 -16.01
N MET A 105 -8.18 8.60 -15.53
CA MET A 105 -9.16 7.68 -16.13
C MET A 105 -10.60 8.04 -15.76
N SER A 106 -11.51 7.79 -16.70
CA SER A 106 -12.96 7.75 -16.44
C SER A 106 -13.34 6.55 -15.55
N ASP A 107 -14.56 6.49 -15.04
CA ASP A 107 -14.99 5.35 -14.20
C ASP A 107 -15.02 4.02 -14.98
N GLY A 108 -15.43 4.04 -16.25
CA GLY A 108 -15.37 2.86 -17.12
C GLY A 108 -13.94 2.39 -17.38
N ASP A 109 -13.02 3.33 -17.62
CA ASP A 109 -11.60 3.03 -17.80
C ASP A 109 -10.95 2.47 -16.53
N ARG A 110 -11.35 2.96 -15.35
CA ARG A 110 -10.87 2.45 -14.06
C ARG A 110 -11.32 1.00 -13.83
N GLU A 111 -12.55 0.66 -14.21
CA GLU A 111 -13.05 -0.71 -14.15
C GLU A 111 -12.31 -1.62 -15.14
N ALA A 112 -12.15 -1.18 -16.39
CA ALA A 112 -11.37 -1.90 -17.40
C ALA A 112 -9.91 -2.10 -16.95
N PHE A 113 -9.27 -1.07 -16.40
CA PHE A 113 -7.92 -1.14 -15.85
C PHE A 113 -7.80 -2.14 -14.70
N ARG A 114 -8.78 -2.15 -13.79
CA ARG A 114 -8.81 -3.07 -12.66
C ARG A 114 -8.76 -4.52 -13.13
N ASP A 115 -9.52 -4.84 -14.17
CA ASP A 115 -9.66 -6.20 -14.68
C ASP A 115 -8.52 -6.59 -15.62
N ALA A 116 -8.13 -5.69 -16.53
CA ALA A 116 -7.09 -5.95 -17.53
C ALA A 116 -5.67 -5.97 -16.93
N TRP A 117 -5.43 -5.23 -15.85
CA TRP A 117 -4.08 -5.06 -15.29
C TRP A 117 -3.99 -5.31 -13.80
N LEU A 118 -4.77 -4.60 -12.98
CA LEU A 118 -4.52 -4.58 -11.53
C LEU A 118 -4.65 -5.96 -10.88
N LYS A 119 -5.70 -6.72 -11.23
CA LYS A 119 -5.90 -8.10 -10.75
C LYS A 119 -4.71 -8.99 -11.14
N ARG A 120 -4.30 -8.96 -12.41
CA ARG A 120 -3.18 -9.75 -12.95
C ARG A 120 -1.84 -9.39 -12.29
N LEU A 121 -1.58 -8.11 -12.05
CA LEU A 121 -0.38 -7.64 -11.35
C LEU A 121 -0.34 -8.14 -9.89
N ILE A 122 -1.48 -8.11 -9.20
CA ILE A 122 -1.59 -8.62 -7.82
C ILE A 122 -1.37 -10.14 -7.79
N GLU A 123 -1.99 -10.88 -8.70
CA GLU A 123 -1.84 -12.33 -8.81
C GLU A 123 -0.40 -12.72 -9.15
N ALA A 124 0.22 -12.04 -10.11
CA ALA A 124 1.62 -12.23 -10.45
C ALA A 124 2.54 -11.93 -9.27
N ALA A 125 2.28 -10.87 -8.50
CA ALA A 125 3.10 -10.50 -7.35
C ALA A 125 3.00 -11.56 -6.23
N LYS A 126 1.80 -12.11 -6.02
CA LYS A 126 1.59 -13.23 -5.10
C LYS A 126 2.27 -14.51 -5.58
N ALA A 127 2.14 -14.84 -6.86
CA ALA A 127 2.77 -16.03 -7.46
C ALA A 127 4.30 -15.94 -7.43
N ALA A 128 4.85 -14.73 -7.57
CA ALA A 128 6.27 -14.44 -7.39
C ALA A 128 6.72 -14.47 -5.92
N GLY A 129 5.82 -14.74 -4.97
CA GLY A 129 6.14 -14.88 -3.54
C GLY A 129 6.06 -13.59 -2.73
N GLY A 130 5.51 -12.50 -3.29
CA GLY A 130 5.25 -11.26 -2.58
C GLY A 130 4.29 -11.45 -1.41
N ARG A 131 4.59 -10.84 -0.26
CA ARG A 131 3.82 -11.01 0.97
C ARG A 131 3.38 -9.67 1.55
N VAL A 132 2.21 -9.65 2.18
CA VAL A 132 1.84 -8.55 3.07
C VAL A 132 2.36 -8.91 4.46
N PRO A 133 3.27 -8.12 5.07
CA PRO A 133 3.70 -8.36 6.43
C PRO A 133 2.47 -8.39 7.34
N LYS A 134 2.36 -9.44 8.17
CA LYS A 134 1.42 -9.40 9.29
C LYS A 134 1.86 -8.23 10.17
N ARG A 135 0.96 -7.27 10.39
CA ARG A 135 1.22 -6.13 11.28
C ARG A 135 1.70 -6.72 12.61
N LYS A 136 2.99 -6.53 12.94
CA LYS A 136 3.46 -6.84 14.29
C LYS A 136 2.71 -5.88 15.20
N VAL A 137 1.74 -6.40 15.95
CA VAL A 137 1.25 -5.70 17.13
C VAL A 137 2.46 -5.66 18.04
N ILE A 138 3.13 -4.50 18.07
CA ILE A 138 4.14 -4.25 19.08
C ILE A 138 3.33 -4.06 20.35
N GLU A 139 3.11 -5.15 21.09
CA GLU A 139 2.74 -5.03 22.50
C GLU A 139 3.92 -4.32 23.16
N ALA A 140 3.73 -3.02 23.40
CA ALA A 140 4.63 -2.23 24.20
C ALA A 140 4.49 -2.68 25.67
N GLU A 141 5.08 -3.83 26.00
CA GLU A 141 5.36 -4.18 27.38
C GLU A 141 6.67 -3.49 27.80
N GLY A 142 6.58 -2.61 28.80
CA GLY A 142 7.74 -2.20 29.58
C GLY A 142 7.87 -0.71 29.90
N SER A 143 6.97 -0.16 30.72
CA SER A 143 7.37 0.85 31.71
C SER A 143 6.60 0.63 32.99
N VAL A 144 7.31 0.00 33.92
CA VAL A 144 6.95 -0.27 35.31
C VAL A 144 6.66 1.05 36.03
N ALA A 145 5.44 1.21 36.55
CA ALA A 145 5.17 2.07 37.69
C ALA A 145 4.02 1.47 38.50
N ALA A 146 4.38 0.49 39.34
CA ALA A 146 3.53 0.01 40.41
C ALA A 146 3.12 1.18 41.31
N LYS A 147 1.82 1.51 41.34
CA LYS A 147 1.20 2.32 42.39
C LYS A 147 0.05 1.54 43.01
N LYS A 148 0.41 0.45 43.71
CA LYS A 148 -0.45 -0.16 44.73
C LYS A 148 -0.49 0.78 45.94
N ARG A 149 -1.42 1.73 45.94
CA ARG A 149 -1.77 2.53 47.12
C ARG A 149 -2.88 1.80 47.87
N GLN A 150 -2.47 0.88 48.74
CA GLN A 150 -3.30 0.38 49.83
C GLN A 150 -2.49 0.60 51.10
N LYS A 151 -2.68 1.79 51.71
CA LYS A 151 -2.10 2.10 53.02
C LYS A 151 -3.12 1.68 54.07
N ASN A 152 -2.71 0.64 54.80
CA ASN A 152 -3.30 0.17 56.02
C ASN A 152 -3.55 1.31 57.01
N SER A 153 -4.67 1.14 57.71
CA SER A 153 -5.02 1.77 58.98
C SER A 153 -3.81 1.85 59.92
N LEU A 154 -3.48 3.07 60.33
CA LEU A 154 -2.67 3.37 61.50
C LEU A 154 -3.64 3.74 62.63
N HIS A 155 -3.82 2.81 63.57
CA HIS A 155 -4.07 3.13 64.97
C HIS A 155 -3.06 2.33 65.78
N LEU A 156 -1.91 2.93 66.07
CA LEU A 156 -1.60 3.57 67.36
C LEU A 156 -1.67 2.57 68.53
N LEU A 157 -0.55 1.89 68.76
CA LEU A 157 -0.14 1.48 70.10
C LEU A 157 1.08 2.33 70.47
N SER A 158 0.78 3.49 71.05
CA SER A 158 1.69 4.16 71.96
C SER A 158 1.40 3.59 73.35
N VAL A 159 2.43 3.14 74.06
CA VAL A 159 2.88 3.73 75.33
C VAL A 159 3.94 2.79 75.92
N GLN A 160 5.15 3.35 76.03
CA GLN A 160 6.21 2.87 76.91
C GLN A 160 5.69 2.76 78.35
N GLN A 161 6.15 1.81 79.15
CA GLN A 161 7.26 2.03 80.09
C GLN A 161 7.46 0.81 81.00
N SER A 162 8.72 0.67 81.38
CA SER A 162 9.34 -0.38 82.16
C SER A 162 8.97 -0.42 83.64
N LEU A 163 9.12 -1.65 84.19
CA LEU A 163 9.59 -2.01 85.53
C LEU A 163 8.74 -1.70 86.79
N PHE A 164 8.25 -2.80 87.37
CA PHE A 164 8.42 -3.25 88.78
C PHE A 164 8.49 -2.20 89.90
N LEU A 165 7.40 -2.10 90.69
CA LEU A 165 7.29 -2.64 92.07
C LEU A 165 5.84 -2.53 92.56
#